data_AF-A0AAV2IAU5-F1
#
_entry.id   AF-A0AAV2IAU5-F1
#
_cell.length_a   1.000
_cell.length_b   1.000
_cell.length_c   1.000
_cell.angle_alpha   90.00
_cell.angle_beta   90.00
_cell.angle_gamma   90.00
#
_symmetry.space_group_name_H-M   'P 1'
#
loop_
_entity.id
_entity.type
_entity.pdbx_description
1 polymer ?
#
loop_
_entity_poly.entity_id
_entity_poly.type
_entity_poly.pdbx_seq_one_letter_code
_entity_poly.pdbx_strand_id
1 'polypeptide(L)'
;ASGKEVRILAEIVDVTVTGSAYELSIKDLTGRVATLRLLKCVEERYIRVNRLGHPIALTDYLLPGNFVYLMSPFWIQRSGQKIIEPETIGEVSFLLGHKKIF
;
A
#
# COMPACT_ATOMS: atom_id res chain seq x y z
N ALA A 1 -16.90 2.97 -20.70
CA ALA A 1 -16.32 1.61 -20.58
C ALA A 1 -16.34 1.22 -19.11
N SER A 2 -16.97 0.10 -18.74
CA SER A 2 -16.91 -0.37 -17.34
C SER A 2 -15.51 -0.91 -17.08
N GLY A 3 -14.69 -0.12 -16.39
CA GLY A 3 -13.34 -0.51 -15.99
C GLY A 3 -13.44 -1.76 -15.11
N LYS A 4 -12.74 -2.83 -15.50
CA LYS A 4 -12.68 -4.07 -14.72
C LYS A 4 -12.02 -3.76 -13.38
N GLU A 5 -12.74 -3.98 -12.28
CA GLU A 5 -12.23 -3.80 -10.93
C GLU A 5 -11.00 -4.73 -10.73
N VAL A 6 -9.82 -4.15 -10.54
CA VAL A 6 -8.57 -4.90 -10.33
C VAL A 6 -8.30 -4.95 -8.84
N ARG A 7 -7.99 -6.14 -8.30
CA ARG A 7 -7.67 -6.32 -6.88
C ARG A 7 -6.26 -6.89 -6.77
N ILE A 8 -5.41 -6.28 -5.96
CA ILE A 8 -4.01 -6.69 -5.79
C ILE A 8 -3.74 -6.93 -4.31
N LEU A 9 -3.30 -8.14 -3.97
CA LEU A 9 -2.68 -8.44 -2.69
C LEU A 9 -1.17 -8.56 -2.90
N ALA A 10 -0.39 -7.78 -2.18
CA ALA A 10 1.07 -7.75 -2.33
C ALA A 10 1.77 -7.58 -0.97
N GLU A 11 2.95 -8.18 -0.84
CA GLU A 11 3.85 -8.00 0.29
C GLU A 11 4.67 -6.72 0.10
N ILE A 12 4.85 -5.94 1.15
CA ILE A 12 5.80 -4.81 1.19
C ILE A 12 7.19 -5.40 1.35
N VAL A 13 8.06 -5.15 0.36
CA VAL A 13 9.44 -5.63 0.34
C VAL A 13 10.39 -4.56 0.84
N ASP A 14 10.12 -3.30 0.51
CA ASP A 14 10.93 -2.16 0.91
C ASP A 14 10.09 -0.89 1.03
N VAL A 15 10.54 0.04 1.86
CA VAL A 15 9.85 1.30 2.14
C VAL A 15 10.85 2.45 2.15
N THR A 16 10.66 3.40 1.23
CA THR A 16 11.42 4.64 1.17
C THR A 16 10.50 5.83 1.43
N VAL A 17 10.95 6.79 2.23
CA VAL A 17 10.21 8.03 2.49
C VAL A 17 10.81 9.15 1.66
N THR A 18 10.07 9.69 0.70
CA THR A 18 10.51 10.75 -0.21
C THR A 18 9.65 11.99 -0.05
N GLY A 19 10.16 13.01 0.66
CA GLY A 19 9.44 14.28 0.88
C GLY A 19 8.03 14.07 1.45
N SER A 20 7.01 14.30 0.61
CA SER A 20 5.58 14.20 0.94
C SER A 20 4.94 12.83 0.63
N ALA A 21 5.71 11.80 0.29
CA ALA A 21 5.20 10.47 -0.06
C ALA A 21 5.96 9.33 0.64
N TYR A 22 5.28 8.19 0.71
CA TYR A 22 5.85 6.87 0.95
C TYR A 22 5.93 6.13 -0.38
N GLU A 23 7.10 5.60 -0.70
CA GLU A 23 7.31 4.74 -1.86
C GLU A 23 7.57 3.33 -1.36
N LEU A 24 6.65 2.43 -1.69
CA LEU A 24 6.65 1.04 -1.26
C LEU A 24 7.01 0.17 -2.46
N SER A 25 8.07 -0.60 -2.36
CA SER A 25 8.29 -1.71 -3.29
C SER A 25 7.40 -2.86 -2.84
N ILE A 26 6.42 -3.22 -3.66
CA ILE A 26 5.46 -4.29 -3.34
C ILE A 26 5.60 -5.45 -4.31
N LYS A 27 5.47 -6.68 -3.79
CA LYS A 27 5.59 -7.92 -4.56
C LYS A 27 4.28 -8.70 -4.49
N ASP A 28 3.67 -8.96 -5.64
CA ASP A 28 2.45 -9.76 -5.71
C ASP A 28 2.72 -11.27 -5.57
N LEU A 29 1.65 -12.06 -5.48
CA LEU A 29 1.74 -13.53 -5.38
C LEU A 29 2.37 -14.20 -6.62
N THR A 30 2.44 -13.49 -7.76
CA THR A 30 3.11 -13.98 -8.97
C THR A 30 4.61 -13.66 -8.98
N GLY A 31 5.08 -12.96 -7.95
CA GLY A 31 6.47 -12.53 -7.80
C GLY A 31 6.81 -11.24 -8.53
N ARG A 32 5.84 -10.57 -9.16
CA ARG A 32 6.07 -9.30 -9.85
C ARG A 32 6.21 -8.18 -8.82
N VAL A 33 7.19 -7.31 -9.06
CA VAL A 33 7.45 -6.14 -8.22
C VAL A 33 6.92 -4.89 -8.89
N ALA A 34 6.27 -4.03 -8.12
CA ALA A 34 5.81 -2.71 -8.53
C ALA A 34 6.08 -1.68 -7.42
N THR A 35 6.14 -0.41 -7.79
CA THR A 35 6.24 0.67 -6.81
C THR A 35 4.85 1.23 -6.53
N LEU A 36 4.41 1.14 -5.28
CA LEU A 36 3.20 1.79 -4.79
C LEU A 36 3.60 3.10 -4.12
N ARG A 37 3.04 4.22 -4.60
CA ARG A 37 3.28 5.54 -4.01
C ARG A 37 2.06 6.01 -3.25
N LEU A 38 2.24 6.32 -1.96
CA LEU A 38 1.20 6.84 -1.08
C LEU A 38 1.56 8.25 -0.63
N LEU A 39 0.71 9.25 -0.90
CA LEU A 39 0.95 10.61 -0.40
C LEU A 39 0.68 10.69 1.12
N LYS A 40 1.50 11.42 1.85
CA LYS A 40 1.32 11.62 3.30
C LYS A 40 0.00 12.31 3.64
N CYS A 41 -0.48 13.19 2.76
CA CYS A 41 -1.79 13.86 2.94
C CYS A 41 -2.98 12.88 2.95
N VAL A 42 -2.79 11.62 2.52
CA VAL A 42 -3.84 10.61 2.64
C VAL A 42 -3.92 10.06 4.07
N GLU A 43 -2.86 10.16 4.89
CA GLU A 43 -2.88 9.71 6.30
C GLU A 43 -4.00 10.36 7.11
N GLU A 44 -4.21 11.66 6.92
CA GLU A 44 -5.24 12.44 7.61
C GLU A 44 -6.66 11.96 7.28
N ARG A 45 -6.83 11.21 6.20
CA ARG A 45 -8.13 10.70 5.72
C ARG A 45 -8.46 9.30 6.23
N TYR A 46 -7.51 8.62 6.88
CA TYR A 46 -7.71 7.27 7.40
C TYR A 46 -7.78 7.29 8.93
N ILE A 47 -8.99 7.23 9.48
CA ILE A 47 -9.18 6.94 10.90
C ILE A 47 -8.88 5.45 11.13
N ARG A 48 -7.80 5.15 11.85
CA ARG A 48 -7.38 3.79 12.18
C ARG A 48 -7.21 3.67 13.68
N VAL A 49 -7.89 2.69 14.29
CA VAL A 49 -7.74 2.39 15.70
C VAL A 49 -7.42 0.91 15.90
N ASN A 50 -6.59 0.59 16.88
CA ASN A 50 -6.33 -0.79 17.28
C ASN A 50 -7.56 -1.40 17.99
N ARG A 51 -7.46 -2.67 18.39
CA ARG A 51 -8.53 -3.36 19.14
C ARG A 51 -8.83 -2.76 20.52
N LEU A 52 -8.00 -1.83 20.99
CA LEU A 52 -8.17 -1.08 22.24
C LEU A 52 -8.70 0.33 22.00
N GLY A 53 -8.98 0.71 20.75
CA GLY A 53 -9.47 2.04 20.38
C GLY A 53 -8.38 3.11 20.26
N HIS A 54 -7.09 2.76 20.39
CA HIS A 54 -6.01 3.73 20.24
C HIS A 54 -5.70 3.98 18.76
N PRO A 55 -5.46 5.23 18.34
CA PRO A 55 -5.02 5.54 16.99
C PRO A 55 -3.78 4.73 16.60
N ILE A 56 -3.76 4.20 15.37
CA ILE A 56 -2.59 3.57 14.77
C ILE A 56 -2.12 4.46 13.62
N ALA A 57 -0.83 4.81 13.60
CA ALA A 57 -0.27 5.58 12.51
C ALA A 57 -0.17 4.71 11.23
N LEU A 58 -0.29 5.32 10.05
CA LEU A 58 -0.10 4.58 8.79
C LEU A 58 1.28 3.90 8.76
N THR A 59 2.30 4.60 9.24
CA THR A 59 3.69 4.15 9.30
C THR A 59 3.86 2.82 10.01
N ASP A 60 3.01 2.50 10.98
CA ASP A 60 3.06 1.23 11.71
C ASP A 60 2.70 0.02 10.83
N TYR A 61 2.00 0.26 9.71
CA TYR A 61 1.68 -0.74 8.70
C TYR A 61 2.68 -0.77 7.54
N LEU A 62 3.43 0.31 7.31
CA LEU A 62 4.38 0.45 6.21
C LEU A 62 5.73 -0.16 6.57
N LEU A 63 5.75 -1.47 6.79
CA LEU A 63 6.95 -2.22 7.16
C LEU A 63 7.19 -3.37 6.18
N PRO A 64 8.45 -3.69 5.84
CA PRO A 64 8.77 -4.89 5.09
C PRO A 64 8.20 -6.16 5.76
N GLY A 65 7.59 -7.03 4.96
CA GLY A 65 6.90 -8.24 5.40
C GLY A 65 5.42 -8.05 5.73
N ASN A 66 4.92 -6.81 5.87
CA ASN A 66 3.48 -6.55 5.92
C ASN A 66 2.87 -6.64 4.52
N PHE A 67 1.55 -6.80 4.46
CA PHE A 67 0.84 -6.91 3.18
C PHE A 67 -0.05 -5.70 2.96
N VAL A 68 -0.20 -5.33 1.69
CA VAL A 68 -1.13 -4.32 1.22
C VAL A 68 -2.13 -4.98 0.27
N TYR A 69 -3.39 -4.60 0.45
CA TYR A 69 -4.49 -4.96 -0.43
C TYR A 69 -5.02 -3.70 -1.11
N LEU A 70 -4.98 -3.69 -2.44
CA LEU A 70 -5.33 -2.56 -3.29
C LEU A 70 -6.60 -2.90 -4.08
N MET A 71 -7.60 -2.02 -3.99
CA MET A 71 -8.86 -2.13 -4.70
C MET A 71 -8.93 -1.10 -5.83
N SER A 72 -9.10 -1.55 -7.07
CA SER A 72 -9.10 -0.71 -8.28
C SER A 72 -7.89 0.23 -8.40
N PRO A 73 -6.64 -0.27 -8.33
CA PRO A 73 -5.47 0.58 -8.45
C PRO A 73 -5.33 1.18 -9.86
N PHE A 74 -5.02 2.47 -9.93
CA PHE A 74 -4.61 3.12 -11.17
C PHE A 74 -3.11 2.92 -11.41
N TRP A 75 -2.78 2.40 -12.57
CA TRP A 75 -1.39 2.21 -13.01
C TRP A 75 -0.95 3.42 -13.80
N ILE A 76 0.16 4.03 -13.38
CA ILE A 76 0.82 5.13 -14.08
C ILE A 76 2.21 4.65 -14.49
N GLN A 77 2.53 4.81 -15.77
CA GLN A 77 3.88 4.54 -16.26
C GLN A 77 4.68 5.84 -16.25
N ARG A 78 5.67 5.96 -15.38
CA ARG A 78 6.61 7.10 -15.37
C ARG A 78 8.02 6.60 -15.63
N SER A 79 8.70 7.18 -16.61
CA SER A 79 10.12 6.90 -16.91
C SER A 79 10.47 5.41 -17.02
N GLY A 80 9.57 4.60 -17.60
CA GLY A 80 9.78 3.15 -17.77
C GLY A 80 9.44 2.28 -16.55
N GLN A 81 9.15 2.88 -15.39
CA GLN A 81 8.70 2.17 -14.19
C GLN A 81 7.16 2.12 -14.13
N LYS A 82 6.63 0.96 -13.72
CA LYS A 82 5.21 0.79 -13.43
C LYS A 82 4.96 1.24 -11.99
N ILE A 83 4.31 2.38 -11.85
CA ILE A 83 3.94 2.97 -10.56
C ILE A 83 2.44 2.77 -10.37
N ILE A 84 2.05 2.43 -9.16
CA ILE A 84 0.66 2.44 -8.73
C ILE A 84 0.45 3.70 -7.90
N GLU A 85 -0.37 4.63 -8.39
CA GLU A 85 -0.79 5.83 -7.65
C GLU A 85 -2.32 5.74 -7.44
N PRO A 86 -2.83 5.53 -6.22
CA PRO A 86 -4.26 5.56 -5.97
C PRO A 86 -4.76 7.02 -6.01
N GLU A 87 -5.23 7.49 -7.18
CA GLU A 87 -5.83 8.84 -7.36
C GLU A 87 -7.15 9.00 -6.61
N THR A 88 -7.91 7.91 -6.50
CA THR A 88 -9.15 7.83 -5.73
C THR A 88 -8.97 6.70 -4.71
N ILE A 89 -9.44 6.93 -3.48
CA ILE A 89 -9.40 5.95 -2.39
C ILE A 89 -10.35 4.80 -2.74
N GLY A 90 -9.95 3.95 -3.68
CA GLY A 90 -10.42 2.57 -3.76
C GLY A 90 -9.63 1.80 -2.72
N GLU A 91 -10.03 1.94 -1.46
CA GLU A 91 -9.62 1.11 -0.31
C GLU A 91 -8.22 0.47 -0.39
N VAL A 92 -7.22 1.15 0.16
CA VAL A 92 -5.94 0.52 0.53
C VAL A 92 -6.12 -0.07 1.93
N SER A 93 -6.09 -1.39 2.04
CA SER A 93 -6.12 -2.10 3.32
C SER A 93 -4.74 -2.66 3.62
N PHE A 94 -4.32 -2.57 4.88
CA PHE A 94 -3.04 -3.12 5.33
C PHE A 94 -3.28 -4.31 6.24
N LEU A 95 -2.58 -5.41 5.97
CA LEU A 95 -2.62 -6.62 6.76
C LEU A 95 -1.25 -6.78 7.42
N LEU A 96 -1.23 -6.91 8.74
CA LEU A 96 0.01 -7.18 9.47
C LEU A 96 0.53 -8.55 9.04
N GLY A 97 1.77 -8.57 8.56
CA GLY A 97 2.48 -9.81 8.34
C GLY A 97 2.74 -10.43 9.70
N HIS A 98 1.96 -11.46 10.05
CA HIS A 98 2.29 -12.28 11.21
C HIS A 98 3.66 -12.91 10.94
N LYS A 99 4.72 -12.36 11.53
CA LYS A 99 5.95 -13.09 11.74
C LYS A 99 5.53 -14.36 12.48
N LYS A 100 5.69 -15.53 11.84
CA LYS A 100 5.56 -16.82 12.54
C LYS A 100 6.44 -16.72 13.77
N ILE A 101 5.81 -16.64 14.94
CA ILE A 101 6.49 -16.90 16.20
C ILE A 101 6.70 -18.42 16.16
N PHE A 102 7.91 -18.81 15.76
CA PHE A 102 8.37 -20.20 15.85
C PHE A 102 8.53 -20.58 17.32
#